data_AF-A0A2W4SRA9-F1
#
_entry.id   AF-A0A2W4SRA9-F1
#
_cell.length_a   1.000
_cell.length_b   1.000
_cell.length_c   1.000
_cell.angle_alpha   90.00
_cell.angle_beta   90.00
_cell.angle_gamma   90.00
#
_symmetry.space_group_name_H-M   'P 1'
#
loop_
_entity.id
_entity.type
_entity.pdbx_description
1 polymer ?
#
loop_
_entity_poly.entity_id
_entity_poly.type
_entity_poly.pdbx_seq_one_letter_code
_entity_poly.pdbx_strand_id
1 'polypeptide(L)'
;QSDRFGDEASAVLLDILATEISPELVPGDGEGPSQKTEDFVGPYALQDFNLFYVTRYGFAPSKVAFLSHHAWADAARGDWPPHMEAAKQVAYDLATIKKWLRVFVRRFFETSQFKRSAVPNGPKVSSGGSLSPRGDWRAPSDASAAAWLADLDRIPD
;
A
#
# COMPACT_ATOMS: atom_id res chain seq x y z
N GLN A 1 3.70 -24.69 -10.93
CA GLN A 1 2.96 -23.76 -11.82
C GLN A 1 1.84 -24.54 -12.49
N SER A 2 0.80 -23.87 -13.00
CA SER A 2 -0.39 -24.55 -13.54
C SER A 2 -0.35 -24.81 -15.06
N ASP A 3 0.82 -24.68 -15.72
CA ASP A 3 1.04 -24.82 -17.18
C ASP A 3 0.07 -24.06 -18.10
N ARG A 4 -0.68 -23.12 -17.55
CA ARG A 4 -1.79 -22.46 -18.27
C ARG A 4 -1.34 -21.66 -19.50
N PHE A 5 -0.09 -21.22 -19.52
CA PHE A 5 0.47 -20.34 -20.56
C PHE A 5 1.68 -20.95 -21.30
N GLY A 6 2.08 -22.19 -20.97
CA GLY A 6 3.29 -22.83 -21.50
C GLY A 6 4.60 -22.32 -20.89
N ASP A 7 5.69 -23.04 -21.16
CA ASP A 7 7.00 -22.82 -20.53
C ASP A 7 7.63 -21.47 -20.92
N GLU A 8 7.57 -21.11 -22.20
CA GLU A 8 8.18 -19.88 -22.72
C GLU A 8 7.56 -18.63 -22.08
N ALA A 9 6.23 -18.54 -22.06
CA ALA A 9 5.54 -17.42 -21.43
C ALA A 9 5.76 -17.39 -19.91
N SER A 10 5.80 -18.56 -19.27
CA SER A 10 6.04 -18.66 -17.82
C SER A 10 7.44 -18.17 -17.44
N ALA A 11 8.46 -18.49 -18.26
CA ALA A 11 9.82 -17.98 -18.07
C ALA A 11 9.87 -16.45 -18.15
N VAL A 12 9.22 -15.86 -19.16
CA VAL A 12 9.15 -14.39 -19.31
C VAL A 12 8.42 -13.73 -18.15
N LEU A 13 7.30 -14.31 -17.68
CA LEU A 13 6.56 -13.75 -16.55
C LEU A 13 7.33 -13.82 -15.23
N LEU A 14 8.12 -14.88 -15.02
CA LEU A 14 9.01 -15.00 -13.87
C LEU A 14 10.15 -13.98 -13.92
N ASP A 15 10.70 -13.72 -15.11
CA ASP A 15 11.73 -12.70 -15.32
C ASP A 15 11.18 -11.29 -15.01
N ILE A 16 9.96 -10.98 -15.46
CA ILE A 16 9.25 -9.74 -15.10
C ILE A 16 9.04 -9.64 -13.59
N LEU A 17 8.65 -10.73 -12.93
CA LEU A 17 8.45 -10.75 -11.48
C LEU A 17 9.76 -10.54 -10.70
N ALA A 18 10.88 -11.06 -11.21
CA ALA A 18 12.20 -10.89 -10.63
C ALA A 18 12.79 -9.50 -10.86
N THR A 19 12.25 -8.74 -11.82
CA THR A 19 12.68 -7.38 -12.14
C THR A 19 12.15 -6.39 -11.11
N GLU A 20 13.05 -5.57 -10.54
CA GLU A 20 12.68 -4.58 -9.53
C GLU A 20 11.81 -3.46 -10.11
N ILE A 21 10.72 -3.11 -9.41
CA ILE A 21 9.78 -2.08 -9.84
C ILE A 21 10.37 -0.69 -9.57
N SER A 22 10.58 0.09 -10.64
CA SER A 22 11.03 1.47 -10.59
C SER A 22 10.06 2.43 -11.28
N PRO A 23 9.83 3.64 -10.73
CA PRO A 23 9.06 4.69 -11.37
C PRO A 23 9.83 5.40 -12.50
N GLU A 24 11.11 5.08 -12.71
CA GLU A 24 11.94 5.75 -13.70
C GLU A 24 11.62 5.28 -15.13
N LEU A 25 11.43 6.24 -16.03
CA LEU A 25 11.35 6.01 -17.48
C LEU A 25 12.74 5.92 -18.14
N VAL A 26 13.79 6.26 -17.39
CA VAL A 26 15.18 6.31 -17.82
C VAL A 26 16.01 5.37 -16.95
N PRO A 27 17.05 4.71 -17.50
CA PRO A 27 17.97 3.94 -16.69
C PRO A 27 18.58 4.83 -15.61
N GLY A 28 18.66 4.32 -14.38
CA GLY A 28 19.42 4.98 -13.31
C GLY A 28 20.92 5.04 -13.64
N ASP A 29 21.69 5.71 -12.80
CA ASP A 29 23.15 5.88 -12.96
C ASP A 29 23.93 4.57 -12.61
N GLY A 30 23.54 3.41 -13.16
CA GLY A 30 24.11 2.08 -12.89
C GLY A 30 23.33 0.88 -13.46
N GLU A 31 23.58 -0.35 -12.96
CA GLU A 31 22.89 -1.60 -13.36
C GLU A 31 21.44 -1.73 -12.84
N GLY A 32 20.94 -0.74 -12.08
CA GLY A 32 19.62 -0.81 -11.48
C GLY A 32 18.96 0.56 -11.30
N PRO A 33 17.65 0.59 -11.02
CA PRO A 33 16.90 1.82 -10.83
C PRO A 33 17.35 2.60 -9.60
N SER A 34 17.40 3.93 -9.69
CA SER A 34 17.94 4.78 -8.62
C SER A 34 16.90 5.13 -7.53
N GLN A 35 15.62 5.03 -7.85
CA GLN A 35 14.51 5.38 -6.96
C GLN A 35 13.55 4.22 -6.72
N LYS A 36 13.33 3.82 -5.46
CA LYS A 36 12.25 2.89 -5.08
C LYS A 36 11.06 3.70 -4.57
N THR A 37 9.87 3.46 -5.12
CA THR A 37 8.66 4.22 -4.71
C THR A 37 8.34 4.02 -3.23
N GLU A 38 8.59 2.83 -2.70
CA GLU A 38 8.39 2.48 -1.28
C GLU A 38 9.26 3.30 -0.33
N ASP A 39 10.39 3.86 -0.77
CA ASP A 39 11.20 4.77 0.06
C ASP A 39 10.44 6.06 0.40
N PHE A 40 9.52 6.47 -0.49
CA PHE A 40 8.74 7.70 -0.34
C PHE A 40 7.31 7.46 0.17
N VAL A 41 6.65 6.39 -0.27
CA VAL A 41 5.27 6.08 0.14
C VAL A 41 5.21 5.13 1.34
N GLY A 42 6.30 4.41 1.63
CA GLY A 42 6.33 3.31 2.59
C GLY A 42 6.04 1.95 1.96
N PRO A 43 6.21 0.86 2.71
CA PRO A 43 5.96 -0.50 2.22
C PRO A 43 4.50 -0.65 1.76
N TYR A 44 4.28 -1.19 0.56
CA TYR A 44 2.94 -1.42 0.03
C TYR A 44 2.10 -2.32 0.93
N ALA A 45 2.73 -3.29 1.61
CA ALA A 45 2.08 -4.12 2.62
C ALA A 45 1.36 -3.32 3.71
N LEU A 46 1.98 -2.25 4.21
CA LEU A 46 1.36 -1.36 5.20
C LEU A 46 0.37 -0.39 4.54
N GLN A 47 0.68 0.14 3.37
CA GLN A 47 -0.18 1.09 2.68
C GLN A 47 -1.51 0.47 2.22
N ASP A 48 -1.49 -0.76 1.72
CA ASP A 48 -2.68 -1.50 1.31
C ASP A 48 -3.50 -1.93 2.53
N PHE A 49 -2.85 -2.29 3.65
CA PHE A 49 -3.52 -2.55 4.91
C PHE A 49 -4.27 -1.30 5.40
N ASN A 50 -3.61 -0.14 5.40
CA ASN A 50 -4.20 1.14 5.77
C ASN A 50 -5.37 1.47 4.84
N LEU A 51 -5.16 1.36 3.52
CA LEU A 51 -6.18 1.62 2.51
C LEU A 51 -7.43 0.79 2.76
N PHE A 52 -7.28 -0.52 2.90
CA PHE A 52 -8.40 -1.43 3.07
C PHE A 52 -9.22 -1.07 4.31
N TYR A 53 -8.60 -0.94 5.48
CA TYR A 53 -9.35 -0.66 6.71
C TYR A 53 -9.96 0.74 6.76
N VAL A 54 -9.34 1.70 6.10
CA VAL A 54 -9.89 3.06 5.97
C VAL A 54 -11.05 3.11 4.97
N THR A 55 -10.92 2.54 3.77
CA THR A 55 -11.97 2.65 2.75
C THR A 55 -13.12 1.69 2.98
N ARG A 56 -12.85 0.48 3.49
CA ARG A 56 -13.89 -0.52 3.71
C ARG A 56 -14.69 -0.25 4.98
N TYR A 57 -14.04 0.21 6.05
CA TYR A 57 -14.66 0.32 7.37
C TYR A 57 -14.63 1.73 7.98
N GLY A 58 -13.92 2.69 7.39
CA GLY A 58 -13.81 4.04 7.95
C GLY A 58 -13.10 4.08 9.30
N PHE A 59 -12.22 3.11 9.60
CA PHE A 59 -11.55 3.05 10.89
C PHE A 59 -10.56 4.21 11.08
N ALA A 60 -10.56 4.76 12.29
CA ALA A 60 -9.61 5.79 12.71
C ALA A 60 -8.16 5.24 12.76
N PRO A 61 -7.14 6.09 12.57
CA PRO A 61 -5.73 5.69 12.57
C PRO A 61 -5.30 4.82 13.76
N SER A 62 -5.71 5.17 14.97
CA SER A 62 -5.44 4.41 16.19
C SER A 62 -5.94 2.96 16.11
N LYS A 63 -7.13 2.73 15.55
CA LYS A 63 -7.66 1.39 15.33
C LYS A 63 -6.91 0.64 14.24
N VAL A 64 -6.58 1.33 13.14
CA VAL A 64 -5.80 0.74 12.04
C VAL A 64 -4.41 0.32 12.52
N ALA A 65 -3.73 1.17 13.29
CA ALA A 65 -2.41 0.87 13.88
C ALA A 65 -2.47 -0.32 14.85
N PHE A 66 -3.50 -0.39 15.70
CA PHE A 66 -3.72 -1.54 16.57
C PHE A 66 -3.84 -2.86 15.76
N LEU A 67 -4.69 -2.87 14.72
CA LEU A 67 -4.87 -4.05 13.88
C LEU A 67 -3.59 -4.41 13.11
N SER A 68 -2.91 -3.40 12.57
CA SER A 68 -1.66 -3.57 11.84
C SER A 68 -0.56 -4.14 12.74
N HIS A 69 -0.41 -3.63 13.96
CA HIS A 69 0.55 -4.16 14.93
C HIS A 69 0.26 -5.62 15.29
N HIS A 70 -1.02 -5.99 15.47
CA HIS A 70 -1.39 -7.39 15.69
C HIS A 70 -1.10 -8.32 14.51
N ALA A 71 -1.11 -7.80 13.28
CA ALA A 71 -0.84 -8.57 12.08
C ALA A 71 0.66 -8.64 11.72
N TRP A 72 1.42 -7.59 12.03
CA TRP A 72 2.76 -7.40 11.49
C TRP A 72 3.88 -7.34 12.53
N ALA A 73 3.60 -7.26 13.83
CA ALA A 73 4.66 -7.12 14.84
C ALA A 73 5.58 -8.34 14.97
N ASP A 74 5.14 -9.51 14.48
CA ASP A 74 5.90 -10.76 14.56
C ASP A 74 5.67 -11.60 13.30
N ALA A 75 6.70 -11.72 12.47
CA ALA A 75 6.64 -12.46 11.21
C ALA A 75 6.46 -13.97 11.40
N ALA A 76 6.69 -14.51 12.61
CA ALA A 76 6.47 -15.91 12.93
C ALA A 76 5.03 -16.22 13.37
N ARG A 77 4.15 -15.21 13.46
CA ARG A 77 2.75 -15.36 13.88
C ARG A 77 1.78 -15.13 12.73
N GLY A 78 0.73 -15.95 12.69
CA GLY A 78 -0.26 -15.91 11.61
C GLY A 78 0.23 -16.65 10.37
N ASP A 79 -0.43 -16.42 9.25
CA ASP A 79 -0.17 -17.12 7.99
C ASP A 79 0.33 -16.14 6.93
N TRP A 80 1.37 -16.55 6.19
CA TRP A 80 1.79 -15.86 4.99
C TRP A 80 1.08 -16.42 3.76
N PRO A 81 0.81 -15.60 2.72
CA PRO A 81 0.30 -16.10 1.46
C PRO A 81 1.20 -17.19 0.87
N PRO A 82 0.64 -18.15 0.10
CA PRO A 82 1.44 -19.16 -0.55
C PRO A 82 2.47 -18.50 -1.49
N HIS A 83 3.64 -19.12 -1.59
CA HIS A 83 4.76 -18.65 -2.43
C HIS A 83 5.37 -17.31 -2.00
N MET A 84 5.09 -16.82 -0.79
CA MET A 84 5.80 -15.67 -0.23
C MET A 84 7.25 -16.07 0.09
N GLU A 85 8.20 -15.41 -0.55
CA GLU A 85 9.63 -15.56 -0.28
C GLU A 85 9.93 -15.23 1.20
N ALA A 86 10.78 -16.03 1.85
CA ALA A 86 11.14 -15.82 3.26
C ALA A 86 11.72 -14.42 3.53
N ALA A 87 12.47 -13.85 2.57
CA ALA A 87 13.02 -12.50 2.68
C ALA A 87 11.95 -11.39 2.70
N LYS A 88 10.74 -11.66 2.18
CA LYS A 88 9.60 -10.74 2.15
C LYS A 88 8.64 -10.95 3.34
N GLN A 89 8.92 -11.93 4.21
CA GLN A 89 8.18 -12.17 5.44
C GLN A 89 8.71 -11.24 6.55
N VAL A 90 8.29 -9.98 6.51
CA VAL A 90 8.85 -8.90 7.34
C VAL A 90 7.93 -8.58 8.52
N ALA A 91 8.53 -8.27 9.67
CA ALA A 91 7.83 -7.71 10.83
C ALA A 91 8.02 -6.18 10.91
N TYR A 92 7.00 -5.46 11.38
CA TYR A 92 7.03 -4.02 11.58
C TYR A 92 6.72 -3.67 13.03
N ASP A 93 7.60 -2.90 13.66
CA ASP A 93 7.33 -2.32 14.98
C ASP A 93 6.26 -1.22 14.93
N LEU A 94 5.74 -0.84 16.10
CA LEU A 94 4.68 0.16 16.20
C LEU A 94 5.13 1.53 15.66
N ALA A 95 6.38 1.93 15.91
CA ALA A 95 6.95 3.18 15.41
C ALA A 95 6.95 3.24 13.88
N THR A 96 7.34 2.14 13.21
CA THR A 96 7.34 2.01 11.75
C THR A 96 5.92 2.04 11.20
N ILE A 97 4.99 1.33 11.83
CA ILE A 97 3.56 1.36 11.46
C ILE A 97 3.01 2.79 11.58
N LYS A 98 3.25 3.48 12.71
CA LYS A 98 2.80 4.85 12.95
C LYS A 98 3.39 5.84 11.94
N LYS A 99 4.69 5.72 11.63
CA LYS A 99 5.38 6.53 10.61
C LYS A 99 4.68 6.40 9.25
N TRP A 100 4.47 5.18 8.78
CA TRP A 100 3.90 4.96 7.45
C TRP A 100 2.40 5.22 7.38
N LEU A 101 1.67 5.02 8.48
CA LEU A 101 0.29 5.45 8.60
C LEU A 101 0.16 6.98 8.56
N ARG A 102 1.13 7.74 9.10
CA ARG A 102 1.15 9.20 8.97
C ARG A 102 1.31 9.65 7.52
N VAL A 103 2.21 8.99 6.78
CA VAL A 103 2.40 9.21 5.35
C VAL A 103 1.11 8.88 4.60
N PHE A 104 0.47 7.74 4.89
CA PHE A 104 -0.82 7.36 4.32
C PHE A 104 -1.87 8.45 4.55
N VAL A 105 -2.11 8.84 5.80
CA VAL A 105 -3.17 9.79 6.18
C VAL A 105 -3.01 11.13 5.46
N ARG A 106 -1.80 11.72 5.49
CA ARG A 106 -1.54 12.98 4.77
C ARG A 106 -1.80 12.81 3.28
N ARG A 107 -1.26 11.77 2.67
CA ARG A 107 -1.38 11.61 1.21
C ARG A 107 -2.79 11.31 0.78
N PHE A 108 -3.47 10.43 1.49
CA PHE A 108 -4.78 9.93 1.13
C PHE A 108 -5.87 10.98 1.28
N PHE A 109 -5.86 11.72 2.39
CA PHE A 109 -6.91 12.70 2.70
C PHE A 109 -6.63 14.12 2.21
N GLU A 110 -5.35 14.51 2.06
CA GLU A 110 -4.99 15.91 1.76
C GLU A 110 -4.35 16.08 0.39
N THR A 111 -3.34 15.28 0.03
CA THR A 111 -2.52 15.60 -1.15
C THR A 111 -2.86 14.83 -2.42
N SER A 112 -3.64 13.75 -2.36
CA SER A 112 -3.86 12.87 -3.52
C SER A 112 -5.28 12.87 -4.08
N GLN A 113 -6.26 13.44 -3.36
CA GLN A 113 -7.67 13.33 -3.77
C GLN A 113 -7.94 14.03 -5.10
N PHE A 114 -7.34 15.19 -5.36
CA PHE A 114 -7.50 15.91 -6.63
C PHE A 114 -7.13 15.05 -7.86
N LYS A 115 -6.12 14.17 -7.73
CA LYS A 115 -5.69 13.28 -8.81
C LYS A 115 -6.75 12.22 -9.13
N ARG A 116 -7.56 11.83 -8.14
CA ARG A 116 -8.63 10.82 -8.29
C ARG A 116 -9.89 11.40 -8.89
N SER A 117 -10.14 12.69 -8.69
CA SER A 117 -11.34 13.39 -9.20
C SER A 117 -11.49 13.31 -10.73
N ALA A 118 -10.40 13.08 -11.47
CA ALA A 118 -10.39 12.96 -12.93
C ALA A 118 -9.86 11.59 -13.43
N VAL A 119 -9.98 10.51 -12.64
CA VAL A 119 -9.47 9.19 -13.04
C VAL A 119 -10.23 8.61 -14.26
N PRO A 120 -9.54 7.99 -15.24
CA PRO A 120 -10.17 7.27 -16.36
C PRO A 120 -11.13 6.16 -15.91
N ASN A 121 -11.90 5.62 -16.86
CA ASN A 121 -12.78 4.49 -16.58
C ASN A 121 -12.00 3.20 -16.35
N GLY A 122 -12.45 2.39 -15.39
CA GLY A 122 -11.88 1.08 -15.08
C GLY A 122 -12.81 0.29 -14.15
N PRO A 123 -12.78 -1.05 -14.21
CA PRO A 123 -13.64 -1.88 -13.38
C PRO A 123 -13.12 -1.94 -11.94
N LYS A 124 -14.04 -1.95 -10.97
CA LYS A 124 -13.74 -2.29 -9.57
C LYS A 124 -13.43 -3.79 -9.47
N VAL A 125 -12.40 -4.15 -8.72
CA VAL A 125 -11.96 -5.55 -8.54
C VAL A 125 -12.15 -6.06 -7.11
N SER A 126 -11.79 -5.27 -6.10
CA SER A 126 -11.80 -5.71 -4.69
C SER A 126 -13.13 -5.39 -3.98
N SER A 127 -13.51 -6.26 -3.04
CA SER A 127 -14.61 -5.99 -2.10
C SER A 127 -14.29 -4.84 -1.14
N GLY A 128 -12.99 -4.55 -0.92
CA GLY A 128 -12.50 -3.42 -0.13
C GLY A 128 -12.86 -2.04 -0.69
N GLY A 129 -13.32 -1.99 -1.94
CA GLY A 129 -13.67 -0.75 -2.63
C GLY A 129 -12.74 -0.43 -3.80
N SER A 130 -13.05 0.67 -4.47
CA SER A 130 -12.24 1.32 -5.49
C SER A 130 -12.09 2.80 -5.14
N LEU A 131 -11.19 3.50 -5.82
CA LEU A 131 -10.94 4.93 -5.58
C LEU A 131 -11.58 5.84 -6.64
N SER A 132 -12.57 5.32 -7.36
CA SER A 132 -13.31 6.10 -8.34
C SER A 132 -14.20 7.15 -7.65
N PRO A 133 -14.14 8.43 -8.06
CA PRO A 133 -15.06 9.47 -7.57
C PRO A 133 -16.50 9.25 -8.06
N ARG A 134 -16.67 8.35 -9.04
CA ARG A 134 -17.95 7.92 -9.60
C ARG A 134 -18.51 6.67 -8.89
N GLY A 135 -17.77 6.12 -7.93
CA GLY A 135 -18.11 4.89 -7.21
C GLY A 135 -17.89 5.03 -5.71
N ASP A 136 -17.01 4.19 -5.16
CA ASP A 136 -16.91 3.99 -3.71
C ASP A 136 -16.26 5.16 -2.94
N TRP A 137 -15.45 6.02 -3.59
CA TRP A 137 -14.69 7.05 -2.88
C TRP A 137 -15.02 8.47 -3.35
N ARG A 138 -15.96 9.10 -2.64
CA ARG A 138 -16.43 10.47 -2.90
C ARG A 138 -15.90 11.41 -1.81
N ALA A 139 -14.81 12.11 -2.09
CA ALA A 139 -14.19 13.03 -1.14
C ALA A 139 -13.81 14.37 -1.83
N PRO A 140 -13.86 15.49 -1.09
CA PRO A 140 -13.43 16.80 -1.60
C PRO A 140 -11.91 16.83 -1.87
N SER A 141 -11.50 17.51 -2.94
CA SER A 141 -10.09 17.58 -3.36
C SER A 141 -9.22 18.49 -2.48
N ASP A 142 -9.87 19.32 -1.64
CA ASP A 142 -9.32 20.40 -0.83
C ASP A 142 -9.53 20.16 0.68
N ALA A 143 -9.81 18.92 1.10
CA ALA A 143 -9.88 18.56 2.51
C ALA A 143 -8.50 18.54 3.20
N SER A 144 -8.51 18.79 4.51
CA SER A 144 -7.33 18.62 5.37
C SER A 144 -7.32 17.26 6.05
N ALA A 145 -6.12 16.70 6.29
CA ALA A 145 -5.92 15.50 7.09
C ALA A 145 -5.85 15.75 8.60
N ALA A 146 -6.03 17.00 9.07
CA ALA A 146 -5.75 17.41 10.45
C ALA A 146 -6.46 16.55 11.52
N ALA A 147 -7.74 16.26 11.36
CA ALA A 147 -8.50 15.44 12.33
C ALA A 147 -7.96 14.01 12.44
N TRP A 148 -7.53 13.43 11.32
CA TRP A 148 -6.92 12.10 11.28
C TRP A 148 -5.52 12.10 11.90
N LEU A 149 -4.73 13.15 11.66
CA LEU A 149 -3.41 13.30 12.27
C LEU A 149 -3.52 13.47 13.80
N ALA A 150 -4.51 14.20 14.29
CA ALA A 150 -4.77 14.34 15.72
C ALA A 150 -5.11 13.00 16.39
N ASP A 151 -5.86 12.12 15.71
CA ASP A 151 -6.10 10.75 16.18
C ASP A 151 -4.80 9.92 16.23
N LEU A 152 -4.01 10.01 15.17
CA LEU A 152 -2.75 9.29 14.99
C LEU A 152 -1.71 9.68 16.05
N ASP A 153 -1.67 10.95 16.44
CA ASP A 153 -0.74 11.45 17.47
C ASP A 153 -0.99 10.83 18.86
N ARG A 154 -2.14 10.19 19.08
CA ARG A 154 -2.47 9.45 20.32
C ARG A 154 -1.87 8.04 20.36
N ILE A 155 -1.33 7.54 19.25
CA ILE A 155 -0.67 6.24 19.19
C ILE A 155 0.68 6.36 19.92
N PRO A 156 1.07 5.40 20.77
CA PRO A 156 2.40 5.39 21.39
C PRO A 156 3.53 5.41 20.36
N ASP A 157 4.69 5.93 20.77
CA ASP A 157 5.93 5.82 19.98
C ASP A 157 6.57 4.44 20.18
#